data_AF-A0A645ASP3-F1
#
_entry.id   AF-A0A645ASP3-F1
#
_cell.length_a   1.000
_cell.length_b   1.000
_cell.length_c   1.000
_cell.angle_alpha   90.00
_cell.angle_beta   90.00
_cell.angle_gamma   90.00
#
_symmetry.space_group_name_H-M   'P 1'
#
loop_
_entity.id
_entity.type
_entity.pdbx_description
1 polymer ?
#
loop_
_entity_poly.entity_id
_entity_poly.type
_entity_poly.pdbx_seq_one_letter_code
_entity_poly.pdbx_strand_id
1 'polypeptide(L)' 'MKASREGKLEEVFGTGTAAVVSPVKKLDYEDQSAKIGNGEIGPLTQKLYDTLTGIQWGRIPDTKGWIVPVCDA' A
#
# COMPACT_ATOMS: atom_id res chain seq x y z
N MET A 1 2.44 14.62 12.82
CA MET A 1 1.50 15.70 12.42
C MET A 1 2.11 16.86 11.62
N LYS A 2 3.40 17.24 11.79
CA LYS A 2 4.04 18.35 11.03
C LYS A 2 3.85 18.25 9.49
N ALA A 3 4.18 17.10 8.89
CA ALA A 3 4.04 16.91 7.45
C ALA A 3 2.60 17.08 6.94
N SER A 4 1.61 16.63 7.71
CA SER A 4 0.19 16.86 7.40
C SER A 4 -0.16 18.35 7.47
N ARG A 5 0.28 19.08 8.52
CA ARG A 5 0.06 20.53 8.65
C ARG A 5 0.73 21.35 7.54
N GLU A 6 1.88 20.89 7.06
CA GLU A 6 2.62 21.53 5.97
C GLU A 6 2.14 21.10 4.57
N GLY A 7 1.12 20.23 4.48
CA GLY A 7 0.62 19.73 3.19
C GLY A 7 1.59 18.81 2.43
N LYS A 8 2.57 18.24 3.12
CA LYS A 8 3.61 17.35 2.57
C LYS A 8 3.30 15.86 2.76
N LEU A 9 2.21 15.53 3.46
CA LEU A 9 1.79 14.14 3.69
C LEU A 9 0.88 13.66 2.56
N GLU A 10 1.44 12.91 1.62
CA GLU A 10 0.76 12.49 0.39
C GLU A 10 -0.02 11.17 0.59
N GLU A 11 0.67 10.12 1.05
CA GLU A 11 0.12 8.77 1.17
C GLU A 11 0.61 8.08 2.45
N VAL A 12 -0.22 7.20 3.01
CA VAL A 12 0.12 6.32 4.15
C VAL A 12 -0.57 4.97 3.93
N PHE A 13 0.17 3.88 4.13
CA PHE A 13 -0.36 2.53 4.01
C PHE A 13 0.30 1.58 5.01
N GLY A 14 -0.45 0.58 5.45
CA GLY A 14 0.08 -0.60 6.15
C GLY A 14 0.40 -1.70 5.15
N THR A 15 1.32 -2.60 5.49
CA THR A 15 1.64 -3.79 4.68
C THR A 15 1.67 -5.03 5.55
N GLY A 16 1.34 -6.17 4.96
CA GLY A 16 1.35 -7.46 5.66
C GLY A 16 0.65 -8.53 4.84
N THR A 17 1.00 -9.79 5.07
CA THR A 17 0.56 -10.92 4.22
C THR A 17 -0.95 -10.95 3.96
N ALA A 18 -1.76 -10.66 4.98
CA ALA A 18 -3.22 -10.72 4.86
C ALA A 18 -3.81 -9.63 3.95
N ALA A 19 -3.23 -8.42 3.94
CA ALA A 19 -3.78 -7.27 3.24
C ALA A 19 -2.95 -6.82 2.03
N VAL A 20 -1.74 -7.37 1.87
CA VAL A 20 -0.70 -6.96 0.93
C VAL A 20 -0.27 -5.51 1.16
N VAL A 21 -1.12 -4.56 0.77
CA VAL A 21 -1.00 -3.12 1.01
C VAL A 21 -2.39 -2.57 1.34
N SER A 22 -2.56 -1.91 2.49
CA SER A 22 -3.82 -1.34 2.94
C SER A 22 -3.70 0.19 3.15
N PRO A 23 -4.47 1.02 2.43
CA PRO A 23 -4.39 2.48 2.52
C PRO A 23 -4.97 3.01 3.84
N VAL A 24 -4.32 4.02 4.41
CA VAL A 24 -4.81 4.76 5.59
C VAL A 24 -5.41 6.08 5.12
N LYS A 25 -6.68 6.34 5.47
CA LYS A 25 -7.40 7.56 5.06
C LYS A 25 -7.31 8.70 6.08
N LYS A 26 -7.14 8.34 7.36
CA LYS A 26 -7.16 9.27 8.49
C LYS A 26 -6.24 8.77 9.59
N LEU A 27 -5.54 9.70 10.23
CA LEU A 27 -4.74 9.46 11.43
C LEU A 27 -5.26 10.37 12.54
N ASP A 28 -5.75 9.77 13.63
CA ASP A 28 -6.15 10.45 14.85
C ASP A 28 -5.13 10.18 15.96
N TYR A 29 -4.67 11.23 16.63
CA TYR A 29 -3.71 11.14 17.74
C TYR A 29 -3.91 12.32 18.71
N GLU A 30 -4.20 12.01 19.98
CA GLU A 30 -4.59 13.00 20.99
C GLU A 30 -5.72 13.90 20.45
N ASP A 31 -5.60 15.22 20.57
CA ASP A 31 -6.57 16.20 20.06
C ASP A 31 -6.32 16.58 18.59
N GLN A 32 -5.56 15.78 17.83
CA GLN A 32 -5.17 16.07 16.46
C GLN A 32 -5.69 15.01 15.48
N SER A 33 -6.24 15.48 14.35
CA SER A 33 -6.71 14.64 13.25
C SER A 33 -6.03 15.08 11.95
N ALA A 34 -5.54 14.11 11.18
CA ALA A 34 -4.95 14.32 9.86
C ALA A 34 -5.70 13.47 8.83
N LYS A 35 -6.23 14.12 7.80
CA LYS A 35 -6.69 13.43 6.58
C LYS A 35 -5.45 13.16 5.71
N ILE A 36 -5.33 11.93 5.22
CA ILE A 36 -4.23 11.54 4.33
C ILE A 36 -4.63 11.84 2.89
N GLY A 37 -3.81 12.61 2.17
CA GLY A 37 -4.13 13.07 0.81
C GLY A 37 -5.53 13.68 0.70
N ASN A 38 -6.31 13.24 -0.29
CA ASN A 38 -7.71 13.61 -0.49
C ASN A 38 -8.71 12.61 0.16
N GLY A 39 -8.22 11.59 0.88
CA GLY A 39 -9.05 10.51 1.46
C GLY A 39 -9.31 9.34 0.49
N GLU A 40 -8.70 9.37 -0.69
CA GLU A 40 -8.68 8.27 -1.67
C GLU A 40 -7.36 7.49 -1.59
N ILE A 41 -7.29 6.41 -2.35
CA ILE A 41 -6.04 5.63 -2.48
C ILE A 41 -5.09 6.41 -3.38
N GLY A 42 -3.88 6.67 -2.90
CA GLY A 42 -2.87 7.35 -3.70
C GLY A 42 -2.27 6.45 -4.78
N PRO A 43 -1.72 7.04 -5.85
CA PRO A 43 -1.20 6.31 -7.00
C PRO A 43 -0.04 5.36 -6.64
N LEU A 44 0.81 5.71 -5.66
CA LEU A 44 1.91 4.83 -5.25
C LEU A 44 1.38 3.61 -4.50
N THR A 45 0.47 3.82 -3.56
CA THR A 45 -0.18 2.76 -2.78
C THR A 45 -0.86 1.75 -3.70
N GLN A 46 -1.62 2.23 -4.69
CA GLN A 46 -2.29 1.37 -5.68
C GLN A 46 -1.27 0.61 -6.53
N LYS A 47 -0.23 1.29 -7.04
CA LYS A 47 0.83 0.67 -7.83
C LYS A 47 1.53 -0.46 -7.08
N LEU A 48 1.81 -0.27 -5.79
CA LEU A 48 2.44 -1.31 -4.96
C LEU A 48 1.53 -2.53 -4.80
N TYR A 49 0.24 -2.31 -4.50
CA TYR A 49 -0.74 -3.38 -4.40
C TYR A 49 -0.85 -4.18 -5.71
N ASP A 50 -1.01 -3.49 -6.84
CA ASP A 50 -1.18 -4.12 -8.16
C ASP A 50 0.07 -4.87 -8.60
N THR A 51 1.26 -4.34 -8.30
CA THR A 51 2.53 -5.00 -8.65
C THR A 51 2.71 -6.28 -7.84
N LEU A 52 2.55 -6.22 -6.52
CA LEU A 52 2.74 -7.38 -5.65
C LEU A 52 1.72 -8.47 -5.95
N THR A 53 0.44 -8.12 -6.03
CA THR A 53 -0.61 -9.09 -6.38
C THR A 53 -0.45 -9.59 -7.81
N GLY A 54 -0.06 -8.74 -8.75
CA GLY A 54 0.24 -9.13 -10.12
C GLY A 54 1.31 -10.22 -10.20
N ILE A 55 2.40 -10.10 -9.42
CA ILE A 55 3.45 -11.13 -9.32
C ILE A 55 2.89 -12.40 -8.68
N GLN A 56 2.20 -12.27 -7.54
CA GLN A 56 1.64 -13.41 -6.79
C GLN A 56 0.66 -14.25 -7.61
N TRP A 57 -0.16 -13.60 -8.44
CA TRP A 57 -1.14 -14.25 -9.30
C TRP A 57 -0.60 -14.63 -10.68
N GLY A 58 0.70 -14.42 -10.94
CA GLY A 58 1.32 -14.69 -12.24
C GLY A 58 0.80 -13.83 -13.40
N ARG A 59 0.14 -12.70 -13.12
CA ARG A 59 -0.37 -11.77 -14.13
C ARG A 59 0.73 -10.90 -14.74
N ILE A 60 1.79 -10.63 -13.97
CA ILE A 60 3.01 -9.98 -14.44
C ILE A 60 4.24 -10.83 -14.09
N PRO A 61 5.35 -10.73 -14.85
CA PRO A 61 6.52 -11.58 -14.63
C PRO A 61 7.18 -11.37 -13.26
N ASP A 62 7.52 -12.47 -12.61
CA ASP A 62 8.39 -12.47 -11.44
C ASP A 62 9.87 -12.36 -11.87
N THR A 63 10.40 -11.13 -11.84
CA THR A 63 11.81 -10.87 -12.18
C THR A 63 12.78 -11.11 -11.03
N LYS A 64 12.27 -11.53 -9.86
CA LYS A 64 13.03 -11.64 -8.61
C LYS A 64 13.05 -13.05 -8.02
N GLY A 65 12.25 -13.98 -8.56
CA GLY A 65 12.18 -15.37 -8.08
C GLY A 65 11.52 -15.49 -6.71
N TRP A 66 10.46 -14.70 -6.46
CA TRP A 66 9.64 -14.72 -5.25
C TRP A 66 8.55 -15.80 -5.24
N ILE A 67 8.00 -16.17 -6.41
CA ILE A 67 6.94 -17.20 -6.48
C ILE A 67 7.56 -18.58 -6.72
N VAL A 68 7.03 -19.59 -6.04
CA VAL A 68 7.44 -20.99 -6.20
C VAL A 68 6.22 -21.88 -6.40
N PRO A 69 6.28 -22.88 -7.29
CA PRO A 69 5.22 -23.88 -7.40
C PRO A 69 5.15 -24.69 -6.10
N VAL A 70 3.92 -24.94 -5.62
CA VAL A 70 3.69 -25.74 -4.41
C VAL A 70 3.65 -27.23 -4.73
N CYS A 71 3.16 -27.57 -5.92
CA CYS A 71 3.14 -28.92 -6.47
C CYS A 71 3.36 -28.84 -7.99
N ASP A 72 3.82 -29.95 -8.56
CA ASP A 72 3.94 -30.10 -10.00
C ASP A 72 2.53 -30.12 -10.65
N ALA A 73 2.47 -29.68 -11.91
CA ALA A 73 1.23 -29.62 -12.70
C ALA A 73 0.84 -30.99 -13.27
#